data_AF-A0A5M4D3U1-F1
#
_entry.id   AF-A0A5M4D3U1-F1
#
_cell.length_a   1.000
_cell.length_b   1.000
_cell.length_c   1.000
_cell.angle_alpha   90.00
_cell.angle_beta   90.00
_cell.angle_gamma   90.00
#
_symmetry.space_group_name_H-M   'P 1'
#
loop_
_entity.id
_entity.type
_entity.pdbx_description
1 polymer ?
#
loop_
_entity_poly.entity_id
_entity_poly.type
_entity_poly.pdbx_seq_one_letter_code
_entity_poly.pdbx_strand_id
1 'polypeptide(L)'
;MWDCAELTDAIARGIAQAEEALRREQAVLGLDARDEVSLHPLVAAGLGRLGLTVLREQAYPGAYARRPRPRDRERCDLVALPPGADGLLDPLALLKRPEPTLFAAVEEPEPRPALPEDAFWLEVKSVAQVCYVEGVPMGNTSYASQLIRGPALDLAKLAREPMIDAGGSLVLLFGASGDVVRHDLGVMTRALIDRDLPISSPSMDVVPIADRAGNACVGVCLVPLRAVRDR
;
A
#
# COMPACT_ATOMS: atom_id res chain seq x y z
N MET A 1 -15.04 -9.56 1.80
CA MET A 1 -14.92 -8.18 2.34
C MET A 1 -13.59 -8.11 3.06
N TRP A 2 -12.77 -7.10 2.76
CA TRP A 2 -11.42 -6.96 3.32
C TRP A 2 -11.48 -6.36 4.73
N ASP A 3 -10.86 -7.01 5.71
CA ASP A 3 -10.74 -6.48 7.07
C ASP A 3 -9.50 -5.58 7.17
N CYS A 4 -9.72 -4.27 7.08
CA CYS A 4 -8.63 -3.30 7.12
C CYS A 4 -7.89 -3.27 8.48
N ALA A 5 -8.54 -3.70 9.57
CA ALA A 5 -7.87 -3.82 10.85
C ALA A 5 -6.90 -5.01 10.85
N GLU A 6 -7.32 -6.15 10.32
CA GLU A 6 -6.46 -7.33 10.14
C GLU A 6 -5.28 -7.05 9.20
N LEU A 7 -5.51 -6.35 8.07
CA LEU A 7 -4.43 -5.94 7.15
C LEU A 7 -3.41 -5.04 7.86
N THR A 8 -3.89 -4.04 8.62
CA THR A 8 -3.02 -3.10 9.36
C THR A 8 -2.20 -3.81 10.42
N ASP A 9 -2.82 -4.69 11.19
CA ASP A 9 -2.15 -5.51 12.21
C ASP A 9 -1.09 -6.44 11.60
N ALA A 10 -1.40 -7.10 10.48
CA ALA A 10 -0.45 -7.95 9.78
C ALA A 10 0.77 -7.17 9.27
N ILE A 11 0.56 -5.96 8.73
CA ILE A 11 1.63 -5.06 8.31
C ILE A 11 2.47 -4.60 9.51
N ALA A 12 1.82 -4.18 10.61
CA ALA A 12 2.50 -3.76 11.83
C ALA A 12 3.37 -4.87 12.42
N ARG A 13 2.87 -6.12 12.48
CA ARG A 13 3.67 -7.28 12.88
C ARG A 13 4.85 -7.54 11.94
N GLY A 14 4.65 -7.38 10.62
CA GLY A 14 5.72 -7.49 9.63
C GLY A 14 6.84 -6.47 9.86
N ILE A 15 6.47 -5.21 10.10
CA ILE A 15 7.37 -4.11 10.43
C ILE A 15 8.12 -4.37 11.74
N ALA A 16 7.41 -4.79 12.79
CA ALA A 16 8.01 -5.10 14.09
C ALA A 16 9.09 -6.20 13.99
N GLN A 17 8.85 -7.21 13.14
CA GLN A 17 9.83 -8.28 12.92
C GLN A 17 11.02 -7.82 12.10
N ALA A 18 10.83 -6.93 11.13
CA ALA A 18 11.92 -6.33 10.37
C ALA A 18 12.83 -5.48 11.27
N GLU A 19 12.23 -4.67 12.16
CA GLU A 19 12.99 -3.90 13.16
C GLU A 19 13.75 -4.81 14.12
N GLU A 20 13.12 -5.88 14.59
CA GLU A 20 13.79 -6.86 15.45
C GLU A 20 15.00 -7.51 14.75
N ALA A 21 14.89 -7.84 13.45
CA ALA A 21 16.01 -8.34 12.67
C ALA A 21 17.17 -7.32 12.61
N LEU A 22 16.86 -6.05 12.29
CA LEU A 22 17.85 -4.96 12.28
C LEU A 22 18.53 -4.78 13.63
N ARG A 23 17.80 -4.96 14.73
CA ARG A 23 18.37 -4.89 16.09
C ARG A 23 19.35 -6.02 16.36
N ARG A 24 19.01 -7.25 15.98
CA ARG A 24 19.91 -8.42 16.14
C ARG A 24 21.18 -8.29 15.30
N GLU A 25 21.04 -7.71 14.10
CA GLU A 25 22.16 -7.40 13.21
C GLU A 25 23.00 -6.21 13.71
N GLN A 26 22.55 -5.50 14.75
CA GLN A 26 23.15 -4.25 15.22
C GLN A 26 23.27 -3.21 14.09
N ALA A 27 22.25 -3.15 13.22
CA ALA A 27 22.25 -2.28 12.07
C ALA A 27 22.34 -0.80 12.49
N VAL A 28 23.27 -0.08 11.84
CA VAL A 28 23.51 1.36 12.04
C VAL A 28 22.33 2.19 11.53
N LEU A 29 21.72 1.78 10.43
CA LEU A 29 20.54 2.41 9.84
C LEU A 29 19.28 1.59 10.12
N GLY A 30 18.19 2.28 10.46
CA GLY A 30 16.91 1.69 10.81
C GLY A 30 15.93 1.59 9.64
N LEU A 31 14.68 1.25 9.95
CA LEU A 31 13.58 1.29 8.99
C LEU A 31 13.27 2.70 8.50
N ASP A 32 13.56 3.72 9.30
CA ASP A 32 13.34 5.14 9.01
C ASP A 32 14.39 5.74 8.04
N ALA A 33 15.45 4.99 7.73
CA ALA A 33 16.44 5.34 6.72
C ALA A 33 16.13 4.77 5.32
N ARG A 34 15.08 3.93 5.21
CA ARG A 34 14.66 3.29 3.96
C ARG A 34 13.86 4.26 3.10
N ASP A 35 14.05 4.18 1.79
CA ASP A 35 13.13 4.83 0.85
C ASP A 35 11.78 4.09 0.81
N GLU A 36 10.76 4.77 0.30
CA GLU A 36 9.38 4.25 0.21
C GLU A 36 9.31 2.88 -0.47
N VAL A 37 9.95 2.73 -1.62
CA VAL A 37 9.93 1.50 -2.42
C VAL A 37 10.58 0.32 -1.69
N SER A 38 11.64 0.57 -0.92
CA SER A 38 12.32 -0.45 -0.12
C SER A 38 11.54 -0.89 1.13
N LEU A 39 10.44 -0.19 1.46
CA LEU A 39 9.46 -0.62 2.46
C LEU A 39 8.39 -1.55 1.87
N HIS A 40 8.14 -1.52 0.55
CA HIS A 40 7.11 -2.35 -0.10
C HIS A 40 7.27 -3.86 0.20
N PRO A 41 8.49 -4.45 0.19
CA PRO A 41 8.67 -5.85 0.54
C PRO A 41 8.27 -6.19 1.98
N LEU A 42 8.41 -5.25 2.93
CA LEU A 42 8.03 -5.47 4.34
C LEU A 42 6.50 -5.48 4.48
N VAL A 43 5.83 -4.55 3.81
CA VAL A 43 4.36 -4.49 3.73
C VAL A 43 3.81 -5.77 3.09
N ALA A 44 4.36 -6.16 1.94
CA ALA A 44 3.98 -7.38 1.24
C ALA A 44 4.21 -8.65 2.10
N ALA A 45 5.33 -8.74 2.81
CA ALA A 45 5.61 -9.86 3.70
C ALA A 45 4.70 -9.89 4.94
N GLY A 46 4.26 -8.74 5.44
CA GLY A 46 3.24 -8.66 6.49
C GLY A 46 1.92 -9.25 6.02
N LEU A 47 1.42 -8.74 4.90
CA LEU A 47 0.17 -9.20 4.26
C LEU A 47 0.22 -10.68 3.86
N GLY A 48 1.35 -11.17 3.35
CA GLY A 48 1.52 -12.57 2.94
C GLY A 48 1.31 -13.58 4.07
N ARG A 49 1.46 -13.18 5.34
CA ARG A 49 1.18 -14.05 6.51
C ARG A 49 -0.29 -14.36 6.69
N LEU A 50 -1.17 -13.54 6.11
CA LEU A 50 -2.61 -13.81 6.04
C LEU A 50 -2.95 -14.81 4.92
N GLY A 51 -1.94 -15.39 4.24
CA GLY A 51 -2.14 -16.28 3.10
C GLY A 51 -2.48 -15.54 1.80
N LEU A 52 -2.28 -14.22 1.77
CA LEU A 52 -2.53 -13.38 0.60
C LEU A 52 -1.35 -13.43 -0.37
N THR A 53 -1.65 -13.53 -1.66
CA THR A 53 -0.65 -13.26 -2.70
C THR A 53 -0.54 -11.75 -2.88
N VAL A 54 0.64 -11.16 -2.75
CA VAL A 54 0.84 -9.72 -2.95
C VAL A 54 1.68 -9.47 -4.20
N LEU A 55 1.09 -8.80 -5.17
CA LEU A 55 1.76 -8.32 -6.37
C LEU A 55 2.26 -6.90 -6.17
N ARG A 56 3.35 -6.53 -6.84
CA ARG A 56 3.91 -5.17 -6.79
C ARG A 56 3.80 -4.49 -8.15
N GLU A 57 3.72 -3.16 -8.17
CA GLU A 57 3.82 -2.33 -9.38
C GLU A 57 2.82 -2.74 -10.47
N GLN A 58 1.59 -3.09 -10.08
CA GLN A 58 0.56 -3.54 -11.01
C GLN A 58 -0.08 -2.35 -11.70
N ALA A 59 -0.23 -2.44 -13.01
CA ALA A 59 -0.83 -1.35 -13.77
C ALA A 59 -2.33 -1.22 -13.43
N TYR A 60 -2.81 0.01 -13.30
CA TYR A 60 -4.22 0.26 -13.01
C TYR A 60 -5.14 -0.35 -14.08
N PRO A 61 -6.33 -0.85 -13.67
CA PRO A 61 -7.19 -1.63 -14.54
C PRO A 61 -8.01 -0.75 -15.49
N GLY A 62 -8.41 0.48 -15.11
CA GLY A 62 -9.51 1.22 -15.72
C GLY A 62 -9.25 1.88 -17.08
N ALA A 63 -7.99 2.12 -17.48
CA ALA A 63 -7.69 2.78 -18.76
C ALA A 63 -7.67 1.84 -19.98
N TYR A 64 -8.10 0.58 -19.82
CA TYR A 64 -7.93 -0.47 -20.84
C TYR A 64 -8.64 -0.17 -22.18
N ALA A 65 -9.78 0.52 -22.16
CA ALA A 65 -10.54 0.88 -23.37
C ALA A 65 -9.73 1.77 -24.34
N ARG A 66 -8.82 2.61 -23.82
CA ARG A 66 -7.94 3.47 -24.63
C ARG A 66 -6.74 2.73 -25.20
N ARG A 67 -6.57 1.44 -24.85
CA ARG A 67 -5.47 0.56 -25.24
C ARG A 67 -4.08 1.23 -25.09
N PRO A 68 -3.76 1.84 -23.93
CA PRO A 68 -2.48 2.49 -23.73
C PRO A 68 -1.33 1.50 -23.89
N ARG A 69 -0.14 2.01 -24.25
CA ARG A 69 1.06 1.17 -24.26
C ARG A 69 1.39 0.78 -22.81
N PRO A 70 1.91 -0.43 -22.55
CA PRO A 70 2.19 -0.89 -21.18
C PRO A 70 3.04 0.06 -20.32
N ARG A 71 3.96 0.81 -20.94
CA ARG A 71 4.83 1.79 -20.27
C ARG A 71 4.14 3.09 -19.88
N ASP A 72 3.02 3.42 -20.51
CA ASP A 72 2.28 4.67 -20.28
C ASP A 72 1.18 4.48 -19.21
N ARG A 73 1.01 3.26 -18.68
CA ARG A 73 0.04 2.97 -17.64
C ARG A 73 0.64 3.32 -16.28
N GLU A 74 -0.10 4.12 -15.53
CA GLU A 74 0.14 4.30 -14.09
C GLU A 74 0.00 2.96 -13.37
N ARG A 75 0.73 2.82 -12.25
CA ARG A 75 0.85 1.59 -11.48
C ARG A 75 0.51 1.86 -10.03
N CYS A 76 -0.08 0.87 -9.39
CA CYS A 76 -0.28 0.80 -7.96
C CYS A 76 0.90 0.08 -7.33
N ASP A 77 1.35 0.58 -6.17
CA ASP A 77 2.52 0.05 -5.46
C ASP A 77 2.34 -1.44 -5.12
N LEU A 78 1.19 -1.79 -4.52
CA LEU A 78 0.87 -3.14 -4.07
C LEU A 78 -0.57 -3.53 -4.41
N VAL A 79 -0.77 -4.80 -4.75
CA VAL A 79 -2.09 -5.40 -4.92
C VAL A 79 -2.15 -6.72 -4.16
N ALA A 80 -2.99 -6.80 -3.14
CA ALA A 80 -3.24 -8.04 -2.41
C ALA A 80 -4.39 -8.81 -3.05
N LEU A 81 -4.15 -10.09 -3.32
CA LEU A 81 -5.12 -10.99 -3.92
C LEU A 81 -5.74 -11.89 -2.85
N PRO A 82 -7.01 -12.31 -3.01
CA PRO A 82 -7.63 -13.26 -2.11
C PRO A 82 -6.82 -14.57 -2.03
N PRO A 83 -6.89 -15.30 -0.90
CA PRO A 83 -6.18 -16.57 -0.75
C PRO A 83 -6.50 -17.57 -1.87
N GLY A 84 -5.46 -18.18 -2.43
CA GLY A 84 -5.60 -19.16 -3.52
C GLY A 84 -5.61 -18.58 -4.94
N ALA A 85 -5.60 -17.25 -5.10
CA ALA A 85 -5.37 -16.63 -6.40
C ALA A 85 -3.88 -16.72 -6.80
N ASP A 86 -3.63 -17.13 -8.04
CA ASP A 86 -2.30 -17.34 -8.63
C ASP A 86 -1.83 -16.19 -9.54
N GLY A 87 -2.69 -15.18 -9.71
CA GLY A 87 -2.39 -13.98 -10.50
C GLY A 87 -3.50 -12.96 -10.45
N LEU A 88 -3.26 -11.81 -11.09
CA LEU A 88 -4.26 -10.76 -11.29
C LEU A 88 -4.61 -10.70 -12.77
N LEU A 89 -5.90 -10.66 -13.07
CA LEU A 89 -6.39 -10.51 -14.44
C LEU A 89 -6.12 -9.08 -14.93
N ASP A 90 -5.40 -8.95 -16.06
CA ASP A 90 -5.26 -7.66 -16.76
C ASP A 90 -6.33 -7.53 -17.86
N PRO A 91 -7.33 -6.63 -17.72
CA PRO A 91 -8.38 -6.45 -18.73
C PRO A 91 -7.83 -6.11 -20.13
N LEU A 92 -6.69 -5.42 -20.21
CA LEU A 92 -6.06 -5.09 -21.48
C LEU A 92 -5.43 -6.31 -22.18
N ALA A 93 -4.96 -7.30 -21.40
CA ALA A 93 -4.41 -8.53 -21.96
C ALA A 93 -5.50 -9.40 -22.58
N LEU A 94 -6.70 -9.43 -21.97
CA LEU A 94 -7.87 -10.11 -22.53
C LEU A 94 -8.28 -9.56 -23.89
N LEU A 95 -8.27 -8.23 -24.07
CA LEU A 95 -8.57 -7.60 -25.36
C LEU A 95 -7.56 -7.93 -26.47
N LYS A 96 -6.37 -8.43 -26.11
CA LYS A 96 -5.31 -8.79 -27.05
C LYS A 96 -5.21 -10.29 -27.28
N ARG A 97 -5.97 -11.12 -26.56
CA ARG A 97 -5.93 -12.57 -26.75
C ARG A 97 -6.44 -12.90 -28.16
N PRO A 98 -5.68 -13.67 -28.96
CA PRO A 98 -6.17 -14.19 -30.22
C PRO A 98 -7.37 -15.12 -29.97
N GLU A 99 -8.27 -15.25 -30.95
CA GLU A 99 -9.38 -16.19 -30.85
C GLU A 99 -8.87 -17.61 -30.59
N PRO A 100 -9.52 -18.38 -29.69
CA PRO A 100 -9.08 -19.72 -29.35
C PRO A 100 -9.07 -20.61 -30.60
N THR A 101 -7.95 -21.31 -30.81
CA THR A 101 -7.82 -22.25 -31.93
C THR A 101 -8.47 -23.59 -31.58
N LEU A 102 -8.74 -24.42 -32.59
CA LEU A 102 -9.38 -25.74 -32.48
C LEU A 102 -8.70 -26.69 -31.46
N PHE A 103 -7.42 -26.44 -31.11
CA PHE A 103 -6.62 -27.26 -30.20
C PHE A 103 -6.51 -26.71 -28.77
N ALA A 104 -7.21 -25.62 -28.44
CA ALA A 104 -7.17 -25.01 -27.10
C ALA A 104 -7.77 -25.91 -25.99
N ALA A 105 -8.43 -27.02 -26.35
CA ALA A 105 -9.11 -27.91 -25.40
C ALA A 105 -8.18 -28.89 -24.65
N VAL A 106 -6.87 -28.86 -24.89
CA VAL A 106 -5.88 -29.72 -24.22
C VAL A 106 -4.93 -28.85 -23.40
N GLU A 107 -5.43 -28.18 -22.37
CA GLU A 107 -4.58 -27.39 -21.47
C GLU A 107 -4.79 -27.76 -20.00
N GLU A 108 -3.69 -27.63 -19.26
CA GLU A 108 -3.53 -27.79 -17.81
C GLU A 108 -4.63 -27.07 -17.01
N PRO A 109 -4.87 -27.41 -15.72
CA PRO A 109 -5.88 -26.71 -14.92
C PRO A 109 -5.73 -25.19 -15.05
N GLU A 110 -6.79 -24.53 -15.53
CA GLU A 110 -6.73 -23.11 -15.82
C GLU A 110 -6.33 -22.34 -14.55
N PRO A 111 -5.33 -21.44 -14.64
CA PRO A 111 -5.02 -20.54 -13.55
C PRO A 111 -6.27 -19.78 -13.15
N ARG A 112 -6.42 -19.49 -11.87
CA ARG A 112 -7.56 -18.75 -11.32
C ARG A 112 -7.11 -17.35 -10.92
N PRO A 113 -6.89 -16.46 -11.90
CA PRO A 113 -6.51 -15.09 -11.58
C PRO A 113 -7.68 -14.41 -10.87
N ALA A 114 -7.37 -13.59 -9.88
CA ALA A 114 -8.33 -12.70 -9.25
C ALA A 114 -8.76 -11.62 -10.25
N LEU A 115 -10.03 -11.22 -10.18
CA LEU A 115 -10.51 -10.02 -10.86
C LEU A 115 -9.96 -8.78 -10.14
N PRO A 116 -9.74 -7.65 -10.85
CA PRO A 116 -9.38 -6.39 -10.21
C PRO A 116 -10.31 -5.96 -9.07
N GLU A 117 -11.60 -6.30 -9.19
CA GLU A 117 -12.66 -5.99 -8.22
C GLU A 117 -12.54 -6.84 -6.93
N ASP A 118 -11.98 -8.05 -7.03
CA ASP A 118 -11.79 -8.94 -5.88
C ASP A 118 -10.50 -8.62 -5.11
N ALA A 119 -9.58 -7.87 -5.71
CA ALA A 119 -8.28 -7.53 -5.13
C ALA A 119 -8.36 -6.28 -4.23
N PHE A 120 -7.39 -6.14 -3.33
CA PHE A 120 -7.18 -4.91 -2.56
C PHE A 120 -6.00 -4.12 -3.13
N TRP A 121 -6.28 -2.93 -3.64
CA TRP A 121 -5.29 -2.03 -4.25
C TRP A 121 -4.72 -1.07 -3.21
N LEU A 122 -3.41 -1.07 -3.03
CA LEU A 122 -2.75 -0.38 -1.93
C LEU A 122 -1.59 0.49 -2.41
N GLU A 123 -1.75 1.81 -2.24
CA GLU A 123 -0.65 2.77 -2.38
C GLU A 123 0.06 2.92 -1.03
N VAL A 124 1.39 3.01 -1.03
CA VAL A 124 2.21 3.09 0.18
C VAL A 124 2.89 4.46 0.22
N LYS A 125 2.66 5.17 1.33
CA LYS A 125 3.32 6.44 1.62
C LYS A 125 4.21 6.31 2.86
N SER A 126 5.47 6.69 2.72
CA SER A 126 6.38 6.85 3.86
C SER A 126 6.61 8.33 4.16
N VAL A 127 6.48 8.71 5.43
CA VAL A 127 6.73 10.07 5.91
C VAL A 127 7.45 9.98 7.24
N ALA A 128 8.45 10.84 7.46
CA ALA A 128 9.24 10.84 8.68
C ALA A 128 9.41 12.27 9.23
N GLN A 129 9.41 12.41 10.55
CA GLN A 129 9.75 13.68 11.22
C GLN A 129 11.22 14.03 11.03
N VAL A 130 12.10 13.04 11.13
CA VAL A 130 13.51 13.13 10.75
C VAL A 130 13.76 12.26 9.52
N CYS A 131 14.34 12.82 8.47
CA CYS A 131 14.71 12.12 7.24
C CYS A 131 16.23 12.14 7.03
N TYR A 132 16.73 11.21 6.22
CA TYR A 132 18.15 11.16 5.86
C TYR A 132 18.39 11.93 4.55
N VAL A 133 19.25 12.94 4.60
CA VAL A 133 19.71 13.69 3.42
C VAL A 133 21.21 13.42 3.28
N GLU A 134 21.60 12.75 2.19
CA GLU A 134 22.98 12.31 1.97
C GLU A 134 23.56 11.50 3.15
N GLY A 135 22.69 10.70 3.79
CA GLY A 135 23.05 9.88 4.95
C GLY A 135 23.08 10.63 6.29
N VAL A 136 22.77 11.93 6.32
CA VAL A 136 22.71 12.73 7.54
C VAL A 136 21.26 12.90 7.99
N PRO A 137 20.92 12.60 9.25
CA PRO A 137 19.58 12.81 9.78
C PRO A 137 19.29 14.30 9.95
N MET A 138 18.18 14.75 9.37
CA MET A 138 17.75 16.15 9.33
C MET A 138 16.24 16.24 9.58
N GLY A 139 15.79 17.32 10.22
CA GLY A 139 14.36 17.59 10.38
C GLY A 139 13.67 17.76 9.03
N ASN A 140 12.52 17.11 8.84
CA ASN A 140 11.77 17.17 7.59
C ASN A 140 10.94 18.47 7.51
N THR A 141 11.45 19.47 6.79
CA THR A 141 10.78 20.76 6.60
C THR A 141 9.48 20.67 5.78
N SER A 142 9.26 19.56 5.09
CA SER A 142 8.06 19.32 4.27
C SER A 142 7.04 18.38 4.93
N TYR A 143 7.32 17.91 6.15
CA TYR A 143 6.59 16.89 6.90
C TYR A 143 5.07 17.03 6.81
N ALA A 144 4.52 18.16 7.26
CA ALA A 144 3.07 18.37 7.32
C ALA A 144 2.41 18.30 5.93
N SER A 145 3.09 18.81 4.90
CA SER A 145 2.56 18.78 3.54
C SER A 145 2.66 17.40 2.90
N GLN A 146 3.73 16.64 3.17
CA GLN A 146 3.88 15.26 2.71
C GLN A 146 2.84 14.34 3.35
N LEU A 147 2.62 14.48 4.66
CA LEU A 147 1.67 13.68 5.42
C LEU A 147 0.24 13.79 4.89
N ILE A 148 -0.16 14.95 4.38
CA ILE A 148 -1.53 15.16 3.88
C ILE A 148 -1.62 15.00 2.35
N ARG A 149 -0.70 15.62 1.59
CA ARG A 149 -0.82 15.72 0.14
C ARG A 149 -0.61 14.37 -0.56
N GLY A 150 0.35 13.58 -0.09
CA GLY A 150 0.63 12.26 -0.67
C GLY A 150 -0.60 11.35 -0.60
N PRO A 151 -1.08 11.01 0.61
CA PRO A 151 -2.24 10.13 0.77
C PRO A 151 -3.50 10.67 0.09
N ALA A 152 -3.71 11.99 0.07
CA ALA A 152 -4.84 12.59 -0.64
C ALA A 152 -4.79 12.36 -2.15
N LEU A 153 -3.61 12.47 -2.77
CA LEU A 153 -3.44 12.18 -4.21
C LEU A 153 -3.62 10.70 -4.50
N ASP A 154 -3.09 9.84 -3.63
CA ASP A 154 -3.20 8.38 -3.76
C ASP A 154 -4.64 7.91 -3.70
N LEU A 155 -5.39 8.36 -2.69
CA LEU A 155 -6.82 8.07 -2.56
C LEU A 155 -7.63 8.62 -3.74
N ALA A 156 -7.31 9.82 -4.24
CA ALA A 156 -7.98 10.39 -5.40
C ALA A 156 -7.68 9.63 -6.71
N LYS A 157 -6.47 9.07 -6.87
CA LYS A 157 -6.14 8.17 -8.00
C LYS A 157 -6.98 6.90 -7.91
N LEU A 158 -6.93 6.21 -6.78
CA LEU A 158 -7.65 4.95 -6.57
C LEU A 158 -9.16 5.12 -6.75
N ALA A 159 -9.75 6.20 -6.22
CA ALA A 159 -11.18 6.47 -6.34
C ALA A 159 -11.66 6.75 -7.78
N ARG A 160 -10.75 7.06 -8.71
CA ARG A 160 -11.08 7.28 -10.12
C ARG A 160 -11.05 6.00 -10.95
N GLU A 161 -10.56 4.90 -10.38
CA GLU A 161 -10.44 3.63 -11.10
C GLU A 161 -11.74 2.80 -10.98
N PRO A 162 -12.49 2.61 -12.07
CA PRO A 162 -13.83 2.03 -12.04
C PRO A 162 -13.88 0.53 -11.70
N MET A 163 -12.75 -0.17 -11.75
CA MET A 163 -12.65 -1.60 -11.44
C MET A 163 -11.97 -1.87 -10.09
N ILE A 164 -11.73 -0.82 -9.29
CA ILE A 164 -11.20 -0.95 -7.93
C ILE A 164 -12.37 -0.82 -6.96
N ASP A 165 -12.90 -1.97 -6.51
CA ASP A 165 -13.97 -2.01 -5.51
C ASP A 165 -13.40 -1.92 -4.08
N ALA A 166 -12.14 -2.33 -3.89
CA ALA A 166 -11.43 -2.26 -2.62
C ALA A 166 -10.00 -1.72 -2.80
N GLY A 167 -9.67 -0.70 -2.02
CA GLY A 167 -8.32 -0.17 -1.96
C GLY A 167 -8.13 0.86 -0.86
N GLY A 168 -6.92 1.37 -0.72
CA GLY A 168 -6.60 2.38 0.29
C GLY A 168 -5.18 2.91 0.17
N SER A 169 -4.89 3.91 1.01
CA SER A 169 -3.54 4.44 1.18
C SER A 169 -3.00 4.00 2.53
N LEU A 170 -1.87 3.30 2.52
CA LEU A 170 -1.11 2.96 3.71
C LEU A 170 -0.08 4.06 3.97
N VAL A 171 -0.13 4.65 5.16
CA VAL A 171 0.84 5.65 5.61
C VAL A 171 1.71 5.04 6.70
N LEU A 172 3.01 4.97 6.44
CA LEU A 172 4.06 4.64 7.39
C LEU A 172 4.67 5.94 7.91
N LEU A 173 4.30 6.30 9.15
CA LEU A 173 4.71 7.57 9.77
C LEU A 173 5.79 7.34 10.83
N PHE A 174 7.03 7.72 10.53
CA PHE A 174 8.12 7.67 11.49
C PHE A 174 8.15 8.93 12.35
N GLY A 175 8.20 8.77 13.68
CA GLY A 175 8.17 9.90 14.59
C GLY A 175 8.78 9.62 15.96
N ALA A 176 8.93 10.68 16.75
CA ALA A 176 9.65 10.67 18.02
C ALA A 176 8.94 9.90 19.14
N SER A 177 7.61 9.77 19.09
CA SER A 177 6.85 8.99 20.08
C SER A 177 5.51 8.53 19.53
N GLY A 178 4.95 7.48 20.14
CA GLY A 178 3.66 6.93 19.73
C GLY A 178 2.51 7.91 19.87
N ASP A 179 2.57 8.83 20.84
CA ASP A 179 1.51 9.82 21.05
C ASP A 179 1.53 10.90 19.98
N VAL A 180 2.73 11.35 19.58
CA VAL A 180 2.91 12.29 18.47
C VAL A 180 2.45 11.67 17.15
N VAL A 181 2.87 10.44 16.88
CA VAL A 181 2.46 9.71 15.68
C VAL A 181 0.94 9.53 15.61
N ARG A 182 0.29 9.13 16.71
CA ARG A 182 -1.18 9.01 16.75
C ARG A 182 -1.88 10.35 16.54
N HIS A 183 -1.37 11.41 17.16
CA HIS A 183 -1.91 12.76 16.97
C HIS A 183 -1.84 13.17 15.50
N ASP A 184 -0.66 13.06 14.89
CA ASP A 184 -0.40 13.50 13.51
C ASP A 184 -1.20 12.68 12.49
N LEU A 185 -1.31 11.36 12.68
CA LEU A 185 -2.19 10.51 11.87
C LEU A 185 -3.67 10.89 12.02
N GLY A 186 -4.11 11.24 13.23
CA GLY A 186 -5.47 11.74 13.46
C GLY A 186 -5.74 13.07 12.75
N VAL A 187 -4.77 14.00 12.78
CA VAL A 187 -4.82 15.27 12.03
C VAL A 187 -4.87 15.00 10.52
N MET A 188 -4.05 14.08 10.02
CA MET A 188 -4.07 13.66 8.62
C MET A 188 -5.44 13.13 8.22
N THR A 189 -6.00 12.17 8.96
CA THR A 189 -7.33 11.61 8.67
C THR A 189 -8.39 12.71 8.60
N ARG A 190 -8.40 13.64 9.56
CA ARG A 190 -9.34 14.76 9.55
C ARG A 190 -9.17 15.63 8.30
N ALA A 191 -7.93 15.95 7.93
CA ALA A 191 -7.65 16.73 6.74
C ALA A 191 -8.08 16.02 5.43
N LEU A 192 -8.04 14.67 5.39
CA LEU A 192 -8.56 13.89 4.26
C LEU A 192 -10.09 13.93 4.19
N ILE A 193 -10.78 13.91 5.33
CA ILE A 193 -12.24 14.08 5.42
C ILE A 193 -12.65 15.49 4.96
N ASP A 194 -11.94 16.52 5.41
CA ASP A 194 -12.21 17.92 5.05
C ASP A 194 -12.03 18.19 3.54
N ARG A 195 -11.36 17.27 2.82
CA ARG A 195 -11.19 17.29 1.35
C ARG A 195 -12.27 16.51 0.59
N ASP A 196 -13.29 16.00 1.28
CA ASP A 196 -14.39 15.24 0.70
C ASP A 196 -13.94 13.98 -0.07
N LEU A 197 -12.85 13.35 0.39
CA LEU A 197 -12.39 12.10 -0.20
C LEU A 197 -13.31 10.94 0.21
N PRO A 198 -13.60 9.98 -0.69
CA PRO A 198 -14.50 8.87 -0.41
C PRO A 198 -13.78 7.81 0.42
N ILE A 199 -13.52 8.11 1.69
CA ILE A 199 -12.83 7.22 2.64
C ILE A 199 -13.78 6.63 3.68
N SER A 200 -13.39 5.49 4.22
CA SER A 200 -14.00 4.89 5.42
C SER A 200 -13.05 5.02 6.62
N SER A 201 -13.46 4.49 7.78
CA SER A 201 -12.70 4.65 9.02
C SER A 201 -11.28 4.07 8.88
N PRO A 202 -10.23 4.83 9.22
CA PRO A 202 -8.88 4.31 9.17
C PRO A 202 -8.64 3.27 10.27
N SER A 203 -7.69 2.37 10.02
CA SER A 203 -7.10 1.51 11.05
C SER A 203 -5.67 1.96 11.32
N MET A 204 -5.24 1.93 12.58
CA MET A 204 -3.95 2.42 13.02
C MET A 204 -3.31 1.50 14.04
N ASP A 205 -2.01 1.30 13.92
CA ASP A 205 -1.16 0.71 14.95
C ASP A 205 0.16 1.50 15.07
N VAL A 206 0.87 1.33 16.18
CA VAL A 206 2.17 1.97 16.42
C VAL A 206 3.19 0.93 16.86
N VAL A 207 4.26 0.82 16.08
CA VAL A 207 5.35 -0.12 16.32
C VAL A 207 6.57 0.65 16.85
N PRO A 208 7.09 0.33 18.04
CA PRO A 208 8.35 0.89 18.50
C PRO A 208 9.51 0.48 17.60
N ILE A 209 10.42 1.41 17.30
CA ILE A 209 11.68 1.16 16.60
C ILE A 209 12.85 1.66 17.44
N ALA A 210 14.05 1.09 17.26
CA ALA A 210 15.21 1.65 17.93
C ALA A 210 15.55 3.02 17.34
N ASP A 211 15.58 4.01 18.23
CA ASP A 211 15.87 5.39 17.89
C ASP A 211 17.36 5.55 17.53
N ARG A 212 17.60 5.80 16.23
CA ARG A 212 18.93 6.01 15.65
C ARG A 212 19.16 7.45 15.22
N ALA A 213 18.10 8.22 15.02
CA ALA A 213 18.14 9.52 14.35
C ALA A 213 17.08 10.52 14.85
N GLY A 214 16.23 10.15 15.82
CA GLY A 214 15.14 10.97 16.34
C GLY A 214 13.74 10.42 16.06
N ASN A 215 13.63 9.29 15.36
CA ASN A 215 12.38 8.54 15.21
C ASN A 215 12.43 7.30 16.11
N ALA A 216 11.52 7.20 17.08
CA ALA A 216 11.46 6.09 18.05
C ALA A 216 10.28 5.14 17.79
N CYS A 217 9.41 5.45 16.85
CA CYS A 217 8.35 4.55 16.41
C CYS A 217 7.96 4.80 14.95
N VAL A 218 7.21 3.83 14.41
CA VAL A 218 6.49 3.96 13.15
C VAL A 218 5.00 3.72 13.39
N GLY A 219 4.18 4.67 12.97
CA GLY A 219 2.74 4.51 12.86
C GLY A 219 2.40 3.82 11.56
N VAL A 220 1.54 2.81 11.62
CA VAL A 220 1.01 2.09 10.48
C VAL A 220 -0.46 2.46 10.37
N CYS A 221 -0.80 3.29 9.37
CA CYS A 221 -2.17 3.79 9.19
C CYS A 221 -2.70 3.40 7.83
N LEU A 222 -3.72 2.55 7.78
CA LEU A 222 -4.44 2.26 6.55
C LEU A 222 -5.68 3.15 6.49
N VAL A 223 -5.76 3.97 5.44
CA VAL A 223 -6.95 4.76 5.10
C VAL A 223 -7.66 4.08 3.93
N PRO A 224 -8.70 3.27 4.18
CA PRO A 224 -9.45 2.60 3.13
C PRO A 224 -10.38 3.55 2.36
N LEU A 225 -10.54 3.30 1.07
CA LEU A 225 -11.65 3.84 0.30
C LEU A 225 -12.98 3.36 0.88
N ARG A 226 -14.00 4.20 0.78
CA ARG A 226 -15.38 3.81 1.04
C ARG A 226 -15.85 2.99 -0.16
N ALA A 227 -16.31 1.77 0.10
CA ALA A 227 -16.97 0.98 -0.93
C ALA A 227 -18.14 1.78 -1.50
N VAL A 228 -18.09 2.09 -2.79
CA VAL A 228 -19.21 2.71 -3.50
C VAL A 228 -20.22 1.60 -3.78
N ARG A 229 -21.20 1.44 -2.88
CA ARG A 229 -22.36 0.61 -3.18
C ARG A 229 -23.29 1.41 -4.08
N ASP A 230 -23.09 1.32 -5.38
CA ASP A 230 -24.12 1.56 -6.39
C ASP A 230 -23.73 0.78 -7.67
N ARG A 231 -24.21 -0.46 -7.77
CA ARG A 231 -24.42 -1.17 -9.03
C ARG A 231 -25.82 -1.76 -9.04
#